data_AF-A0A377K065-F1
#
_entry.id   AF-A0A377K065-F1
#
_cell.length_a   1.000
_cell.length_b   1.000
_cell.length_c   1.000
_cell.angle_alpha   90.00
_cell.angle_beta   90.00
_cell.angle_gamma   90.00
#
_symmetry.space_group_name_H-M   'P 1'
#
loop_
_entity.id
_entity.type
_entity.pdbx_description
1 polymer ?
#
loop_
_entity_poly.entity_id
_entity_poly.type
_entity_poly.pdbx_seq_one_letter_code
_entity_poly.pdbx_strand_id
1 'polypeptide(L)'
;MMTVSAFLWQTGYNGRIGRVNYSIAYSWNKSPEWDENDQLWSFNVSIPFGRAWSNYRVTTDQDGRTTQQLGVNGTLLEDRNLSYNVQEGYSSNGVGNSGNASLAYQGGAGNISVGYSYGKDYQQTNYSLRGGIVAHSEGISLSQPLGETIGIVSAPGARGAKVLNNSGVSVDWQGNAVVPYLSIYRGK
;
A
#
# COMPACT_ATOMS: atom_id res chain seq x y z
N MET A 1 14.53 10.85 -41.56
CA MET A 1 13.58 10.41 -40.52
C MET A 1 14.35 10.43 -39.21
N MET A 2 14.22 11.51 -38.42
CA MET A 2 14.97 11.70 -37.17
C MET A 2 14.22 10.99 -36.04
N THR A 3 14.91 10.07 -35.36
CA THR A 3 14.39 9.34 -34.19
C THR A 3 14.40 10.29 -33.00
N VAL A 4 13.25 10.84 -32.62
CA VAL A 4 13.15 11.64 -31.39
C VAL A 4 13.21 10.67 -30.21
N SER A 5 14.22 10.85 -29.34
CA SER A 5 14.53 9.90 -28.27
C SER A 5 13.98 10.39 -26.93
N ALA A 6 13.28 9.51 -26.21
CA ALA A 6 12.87 9.77 -24.83
C ALA A 6 14.07 9.58 -23.89
N PHE A 7 14.25 10.47 -22.93
CA PHE A 7 15.29 10.36 -21.92
C PHE A 7 14.70 10.48 -20.52
N LEU A 8 15.04 9.53 -19.64
CA LEU A 8 14.68 9.56 -18.23
C LEU A 8 15.95 9.43 -17.38
N TRP A 9 16.19 10.42 -16.53
CA TRP A 9 17.29 10.41 -15.57
C TRP A 9 16.72 10.59 -14.16
N GLN A 10 17.16 9.76 -13.23
CA GLN A 10 16.77 9.86 -11.83
C GLN A 10 18.00 9.69 -10.94
N THR A 11 18.16 10.60 -10.00
CA THR A 11 19.19 10.53 -8.96
C THR A 11 18.54 10.75 -7.61
N GLY A 12 19.03 10.09 -6.59
CA GLY A 12 18.51 10.25 -5.25
C GLY A 12 19.46 9.78 -4.18
N TYR A 13 19.29 10.35 -3.00
CA TYR A 13 20.02 10.02 -1.79
C TYR A 13 19.02 9.67 -0.70
N ASN A 14 19.25 8.56 -0.02
CA ASN A 14 18.44 8.10 1.09
C ASN A 14 19.36 7.95 2.30
N GLY A 15 18.93 8.43 3.45
CA GLY A 15 19.70 8.35 4.68
C GLY A 15 18.80 8.17 5.90
N ARG A 16 19.44 7.93 7.04
CA ARG A 16 18.77 7.75 8.32
C ARG A 16 19.55 8.45 9.42
N ILE A 17 18.85 9.23 10.23
CA ILE A 17 19.38 9.86 11.44
C ILE A 17 18.52 9.39 12.62
N GLY A 18 19.09 8.56 13.50
CA GLY A 18 18.36 7.94 14.61
C GLY A 18 17.19 7.08 14.12
N ARG A 19 15.95 7.48 14.42
CA ARG A 19 14.73 6.80 13.93
C ARG A 19 14.18 7.43 12.65
N VAL A 20 14.63 8.63 12.29
CA VAL A 20 14.12 9.40 11.15
C VAL A 20 14.79 8.92 9.87
N ASN A 21 13.98 8.55 8.88
CA ASN A 21 14.44 8.30 7.52
C ASN A 21 14.19 9.55 6.68
N TYR A 22 15.12 9.88 5.80
CA TYR A 22 14.94 10.98 4.86
C TYR A 22 15.44 10.59 3.48
N SER A 23 14.84 11.18 2.45
CA SER A 23 15.27 11.01 1.08
C SER A 23 15.13 12.29 0.28
N ILE A 24 16.09 12.50 -0.61
CA ILE A 24 16.08 13.56 -1.61
C ILE A 24 16.20 12.88 -2.97
N ALA A 25 15.37 13.26 -3.92
CA ALA A 25 15.45 12.74 -5.28
C ALA A 25 15.21 13.87 -6.29
N TYR A 26 15.83 13.72 -7.45
CA TYR A 26 15.62 14.54 -8.63
C TYR A 26 15.33 13.63 -9.81
N SER A 27 14.25 13.91 -10.53
CA SER A 27 13.93 13.24 -11.79
C SER A 27 13.82 14.24 -12.92
N TRP A 28 14.40 13.90 -14.06
CA TRP A 28 14.27 14.60 -15.32
C TRP A 28 13.75 13.64 -16.38
N ASN A 29 12.63 13.99 -17.01
CA ASN A 29 12.02 13.23 -18.08
C ASN A 29 11.89 14.13 -19.32
N LYS A 30 12.25 13.63 -20.49
CA LYS A 30 12.03 14.32 -21.77
C LYS A 30 11.18 13.42 -22.66
N SER A 31 10.00 13.92 -23.01
CA SER A 31 9.08 13.23 -23.91
C SER A 31 9.49 13.46 -25.38
N PRO A 32 9.36 12.47 -26.28
CA PRO A 32 9.62 12.66 -27.71
C PRO A 32 8.56 13.52 -28.40
N GLU A 33 7.31 13.47 -27.94
CA GLU A 33 6.18 14.16 -28.57
C GLU A 33 6.02 15.63 -28.18
N TRP A 34 6.65 16.06 -27.08
CA TRP A 34 6.52 17.42 -26.52
C TRP A 34 7.93 17.98 -26.29
N ASP A 35 8.21 19.20 -26.75
CA ASP A 35 9.53 19.84 -26.59
C ASP A 35 9.76 20.36 -25.14
N GLU A 36 8.84 20.02 -24.24
CA GLU A 36 8.92 20.29 -22.82
C GLU A 36 9.65 19.13 -22.13
N ASN A 37 10.65 19.52 -21.35
CA ASN A 37 11.21 18.64 -20.35
C ASN A 37 10.26 18.61 -19.15
N ASP A 38 10.36 17.61 -18.28
CA ASP A 38 9.68 17.50 -16.99
C ASP A 38 10.73 17.31 -15.89
N GLN A 39 10.84 18.26 -14.97
CA GLN A 39 11.73 18.17 -13.79
C GLN A 39 10.92 18.08 -12.51
N LEU A 40 11.37 17.23 -11.58
CA LEU A 40 10.78 17.12 -10.24
C LEU A 40 11.88 16.95 -9.20
N TRP A 41 11.93 17.89 -8.26
CA TRP A 41 12.65 17.74 -7.01
C TRP A 41 11.72 17.17 -5.96
N SER A 42 12.19 16.20 -5.18
CA SER A 42 11.43 15.54 -4.13
C SER A 42 12.25 15.46 -2.85
N PHE A 43 11.67 15.88 -1.74
CA PHE A 43 12.18 15.66 -0.41
C PHE A 43 11.14 14.91 0.41
N ASN A 44 11.56 13.86 1.11
CA ASN A 44 10.69 13.09 1.98
C ASN A 44 11.37 12.84 3.33
N VAL A 45 10.58 12.93 4.39
CA VAL A 45 10.96 12.56 5.74
C VAL A 45 9.91 11.59 6.27
N SER A 46 10.36 10.51 6.88
CA SER A 46 9.49 9.54 7.54
C SER A 46 9.99 9.24 8.95
N ILE A 47 9.09 9.39 9.93
CA ILE A 47 9.37 9.15 11.34
C ILE A 47 8.50 7.99 11.82
N PRO A 48 9.09 6.82 12.13
CA PRO A 48 8.37 5.68 12.66
C PRO A 48 8.12 5.82 14.17
N PHE A 49 6.88 5.56 14.57
CA PHE A 49 6.38 5.55 15.95
C PHE A 49 5.68 4.20 16.24
N GLY A 50 6.48 3.18 16.54
CA GLY A 50 5.95 1.85 16.90
C GLY A 50 5.23 1.19 15.73
N ARG A 51 3.89 1.14 15.79
CA ARG A 51 3.02 0.59 14.72
C ARG A 51 2.53 1.64 13.71
N ALA A 52 2.90 2.90 13.92
CA ALA A 52 2.56 4.02 13.06
C ALA A 52 3.82 4.70 12.51
N TRP A 53 3.65 5.54 11.51
CA TRP A 53 4.69 6.33 10.86
C TRP A 53 4.04 7.64 10.43
N SER A 54 4.77 8.74 10.61
CA SER A 54 4.39 10.02 10.04
C SER A 54 5.32 10.32 8.88
N ASN A 55 4.76 10.87 7.82
CA ASN A 55 5.50 11.27 6.63
C ASN A 55 5.28 12.75 6.34
N TYR A 56 6.36 13.41 5.95
CA TYR A 56 6.32 14.72 5.31
C TYR A 56 6.98 14.61 3.95
N ARG A 57 6.34 15.15 2.93
CA ARG A 57 6.86 15.18 1.56
C ARG A 57 6.71 16.58 1.00
N VAL A 58 7.73 17.05 0.32
CA VAL A 58 7.68 18.25 -0.51
C VAL A 58 8.20 17.89 -1.89
N THR A 59 7.45 18.29 -2.91
CA THR A 59 7.91 18.16 -4.30
C THR A 59 7.75 19.49 -5.01
N THR A 60 8.72 19.84 -5.84
CA THR A 60 8.66 21.04 -6.68
C THR A 60 8.93 20.64 -8.12
N ASP A 61 7.99 20.95 -9.01
CA ASP A 61 8.17 20.73 -10.43
C ASP A 61 8.86 21.91 -11.12
N GLN A 62 9.12 21.76 -12.41
CA GLN A 62 9.81 22.77 -13.22
C GLN A 62 9.09 24.10 -13.36
N ASP A 63 7.76 24.11 -13.21
CA ASP A 63 6.94 25.32 -13.27
C ASP A 63 6.90 26.04 -11.91
N GLY A 64 7.73 25.60 -10.97
CA GLY A 64 7.81 26.11 -9.61
C GLY A 64 6.62 25.69 -8.75
N ARG A 65 5.73 24.81 -9.23
CA ARG A 65 4.60 24.35 -8.42
C ARG A 65 5.15 23.42 -7.34
N THR A 66 4.88 23.82 -6.10
CA THR A 66 5.33 23.12 -4.91
C THR A 66 4.13 22.45 -4.25
N THR A 67 4.23 21.13 -4.06
CA THR A 67 3.25 20.31 -3.34
C THR A 67 3.86 19.87 -2.03
N GLN A 68 3.20 20.19 -0.92
CA GLN A 68 3.57 19.74 0.43
C GLN A 68 2.50 18.77 0.93
N GLN A 69 2.92 17.65 1.52
CA GLN A 69 2.05 16.61 2.02
C GLN A 69 2.51 16.14 3.40
N LEU A 70 1.59 16.11 4.35
CA LEU A 70 1.75 15.56 5.68
C LEU A 70 0.84 14.36 5.83
N GLY A 71 1.35 13.30 6.43
CA GLY A 71 0.61 12.06 6.57
C GLY A 71 0.93 11.29 7.84
N VAL A 72 -0.03 10.46 8.23
CA VAL A 72 0.11 9.43 9.24
C VAL A 72 -0.49 8.14 8.71
N ASN A 73 0.26 7.08 8.84
CA ASN A 73 -0.16 5.74 8.48
C ASN A 73 0.24 4.76 9.57
N GLY A 74 -0.28 3.54 9.51
CA GLY A 74 0.04 2.52 10.51
C GLY A 74 -0.81 1.26 10.39
N THR A 75 -0.61 0.37 11.36
CA THR A 75 -1.38 -0.86 11.51
C THR A 75 -2.02 -0.98 12.90
N LEU A 76 -3.24 -1.49 12.93
CA LEU A 76 -4.07 -1.74 14.11
C LEU A 76 -4.35 -3.24 14.24
N LEU A 77 -5.04 -3.62 15.32
CA LEU A 77 -5.34 -5.00 15.72
C LEU A 77 -4.10 -5.80 16.15
N GLU A 78 -4.31 -6.91 16.84
CA GLU A 78 -3.23 -7.75 17.35
C GLU A 78 -2.35 -8.28 16.21
N ASP A 79 -2.99 -8.72 15.12
CA ASP A 79 -2.33 -9.35 13.97
C ASP A 79 -1.79 -8.34 12.96
N ARG A 80 -1.92 -7.04 13.23
CA ARG A 80 -1.52 -5.94 12.34
C ARG A 80 -2.17 -6.00 10.96
N ASN A 81 -3.35 -6.60 10.90
CA ASN A 81 -4.08 -6.88 9.67
C ASN A 81 -5.11 -5.79 9.31
N LEU A 82 -5.14 -4.68 10.05
CA LEU A 82 -5.87 -3.47 9.68
C LEU A 82 -4.87 -2.33 9.45
N SER A 83 -4.66 -1.93 8.21
CA SER A 83 -3.83 -0.79 7.85
C SER A 83 -4.69 0.46 7.69
N TYR A 84 -4.16 1.61 8.11
CA TYR A 84 -4.77 2.92 7.90
C TYR A 84 -3.75 3.91 7.35
N ASN A 85 -4.25 4.89 6.60
CA ASN A 85 -3.47 6.01 6.09
C ASN A 85 -4.36 7.23 6.00
N VAL A 86 -3.85 8.36 6.50
CA VAL A 86 -4.49 9.67 6.41
C VAL A 86 -3.42 10.67 6.01
N GLN A 87 -3.69 11.45 4.99
CA GLN A 87 -2.76 12.45 4.46
C GLN A 87 -3.51 13.70 4.05
N GLU A 88 -2.89 14.84 4.29
CA GLU A 88 -3.35 16.15 3.85
C GLU A 88 -2.20 16.85 3.15
N GLY A 89 -2.51 17.61 2.11
CA GLY A 89 -1.52 18.32 1.34
C GLY A 89 -2.07 19.58 0.70
N TYR A 90 -1.14 20.42 0.29
CA TYR A 90 -1.40 21.67 -0.40
C TYR A 90 -0.42 21.82 -1.56
N SER A 91 -0.96 22.18 -2.72
CA SER A 91 -0.19 22.47 -3.93
C SER A 91 -0.34 23.95 -4.30
N SER A 92 0.78 24.61 -4.55
CA SER A 92 0.82 26.01 -5.00
C SER A 92 0.29 26.18 -6.43
N ASN A 93 0.39 27.40 -6.96
CA ASN A 93 0.02 27.73 -8.35
C ASN A 93 -1.45 27.43 -8.68
N GLY A 94 -2.34 27.68 -7.71
CA GLY A 94 -3.78 27.57 -7.90
C GLY A 94 -4.35 26.14 -7.84
N VAL A 95 -3.53 25.12 -7.57
CA VAL A 95 -3.99 23.72 -7.44
C VAL A 95 -4.77 23.49 -6.15
N GLY A 96 -4.33 24.06 -5.02
CA GLY A 96 -5.08 24.06 -3.77
C GLY A 96 -4.88 22.81 -2.90
N ASN A 97 -5.82 22.57 -1.99
CA ASN A 97 -5.75 21.49 -1.01
C ASN A 97 -6.13 20.14 -1.61
N SER A 98 -5.51 19.09 -1.08
CA SER A 98 -5.84 17.70 -1.39
C SER A 98 -5.69 16.84 -0.14
N GLY A 99 -6.55 15.86 0.04
CA GLY A 99 -6.49 14.94 1.15
C GLY A 99 -6.82 13.52 0.72
N ASN A 100 -6.30 12.54 1.44
CA ASN A 100 -6.75 11.17 1.30
C ASN A 100 -6.77 10.44 2.65
N ALA A 101 -7.75 9.55 2.79
CA ALA A 101 -7.89 8.65 3.91
C ALA A 101 -8.21 7.26 3.37
N SER A 102 -7.55 6.23 3.89
CA SER A 102 -7.82 4.85 3.51
C SER A 102 -7.67 3.88 4.67
N LEU A 103 -8.46 2.81 4.59
CA LEU A 103 -8.45 1.67 5.49
C LEU A 103 -8.37 0.40 4.65
N ALA A 104 -7.53 -0.54 5.08
CA ALA A 104 -7.39 -1.84 4.44
C ALA A 104 -7.34 -2.94 5.50
N TYR A 105 -8.24 -3.91 5.40
CA TYR A 105 -8.33 -5.05 6.31
C TYR A 105 -8.03 -6.35 5.57
N GLN A 106 -7.12 -7.14 6.16
CA GLN A 106 -6.74 -8.48 5.71
C GLN A 106 -7.34 -9.52 6.65
N GLY A 107 -8.47 -10.11 6.26
CA GLY A 107 -9.18 -11.12 7.04
C GLY A 107 -8.98 -12.53 6.49
N GLY A 108 -9.40 -13.54 7.26
CA GLY A 108 -9.25 -14.95 6.83
C GLY A 108 -10.09 -15.29 5.61
N ALA A 109 -11.26 -14.63 5.48
CA ALA A 109 -12.20 -14.83 4.37
C ALA A 109 -11.97 -13.92 3.16
N GLY A 110 -10.95 -13.06 3.20
CA GLY A 110 -10.67 -12.08 2.15
C GLY A 110 -10.14 -10.75 2.66
N ASN A 111 -9.76 -9.91 1.72
CA ASN A 111 -9.21 -8.58 1.92
C ASN A 111 -10.22 -7.54 1.44
N ILE A 112 -10.42 -6.50 2.24
CA ILE A 112 -11.25 -5.35 1.89
C ILE A 112 -10.45 -4.08 2.06
N SER A 113 -10.65 -3.11 1.18
CA SER A 113 -10.07 -1.77 1.34
C SER A 113 -11.07 -0.71 0.91
N VAL A 114 -11.09 0.39 1.64
CA VAL A 114 -11.88 1.57 1.34
C VAL A 114 -10.98 2.79 1.42
N GLY A 115 -11.15 3.71 0.49
CA GLY A 115 -10.39 4.95 0.42
C GLY A 115 -11.27 6.09 -0.03
N TYR A 116 -11.00 7.27 0.51
CA TYR A 116 -11.58 8.53 0.09
C TYR A 116 -10.43 9.49 -0.21
N SER A 117 -10.52 10.20 -1.32
CA SER A 117 -9.57 11.25 -1.68
C SER A 117 -10.31 12.43 -2.27
N TYR A 118 -9.83 13.62 -1.98
CA TYR A 118 -10.34 14.84 -2.57
C TYR A 118 -9.18 15.72 -3.05
N GLY A 119 -9.48 16.54 -4.04
CA GLY A 119 -8.70 17.69 -4.44
C GLY A 119 -9.63 18.88 -4.68
N LYS A 120 -9.09 19.97 -5.20
CA LYS A 120 -9.86 21.17 -5.51
C LYS A 120 -11.05 20.90 -6.44
N ASP A 121 -10.86 20.07 -7.46
CA ASP A 121 -11.84 19.87 -8.53
C ASP A 121 -12.43 18.45 -8.57
N TYR A 122 -12.10 17.60 -7.60
CA TYR A 122 -12.60 16.22 -7.57
C TYR A 122 -12.76 15.67 -6.16
N GLN A 123 -13.64 14.69 -6.05
CA GLN A 123 -13.77 13.82 -4.89
C GLN A 123 -13.95 12.39 -5.41
N GLN A 124 -13.23 11.45 -4.83
CA GLN A 124 -13.23 10.06 -5.26
C GLN A 124 -13.31 9.15 -4.05
N THR A 125 -14.21 8.17 -4.14
CA THR A 125 -14.31 7.07 -3.20
C THR A 125 -13.95 5.78 -3.92
N ASN A 126 -13.03 5.03 -3.35
CA ASN A 126 -12.57 3.76 -3.88
C ASN A 126 -12.86 2.65 -2.88
N TYR A 127 -13.32 1.51 -3.37
CA TYR A 127 -13.50 0.31 -2.58
C TYR A 127 -12.97 -0.89 -3.37
N SER A 128 -12.38 -1.85 -2.65
CA SER A 128 -11.87 -3.07 -3.27
C SER A 128 -12.13 -4.26 -2.35
N LEU A 129 -12.53 -5.38 -2.95
CA LEU A 129 -12.70 -6.65 -2.29
C LEU A 129 -11.92 -7.70 -3.08
N ARG A 130 -11.06 -8.45 -2.40
CA ARG A 130 -10.20 -9.48 -3.00
C ARG A 130 -10.16 -10.70 -2.10
N GLY A 131 -10.43 -11.88 -2.64
CA GLY A 131 -10.40 -13.11 -1.89
C GLY A 131 -10.42 -14.31 -2.82
N GLY A 132 -10.39 -15.51 -2.26
CA GLY A 132 -10.53 -16.77 -2.97
C GLY A 132 -11.66 -17.61 -2.40
N ILE A 133 -12.21 -18.47 -3.25
CA ILE A 133 -13.20 -19.47 -2.88
C ILE A 133 -12.60 -20.83 -3.19
N VAL A 134 -12.59 -21.73 -2.21
CA VAL A 134 -12.07 -23.09 -2.36
C VAL A 134 -13.19 -24.08 -2.08
N ALA A 135 -13.52 -24.91 -3.05
CA ALA A 135 -14.41 -26.05 -2.89
C ALA A 135 -13.58 -27.30 -2.58
N HIS A 136 -13.90 -28.01 -1.49
CA HIS A 136 -13.24 -29.23 -1.06
C HIS A 136 -14.25 -30.21 -0.44
N SER A 137 -13.78 -31.40 -0.06
CA SER A 137 -14.64 -32.49 0.46
C SER A 137 -15.46 -32.14 1.70
N GLU A 138 -15.04 -31.11 2.45
CA GLU A 138 -15.71 -30.67 3.68
C GLU A 138 -16.60 -29.44 3.48
N GLY A 139 -16.65 -28.87 2.25
CA GLY A 139 -17.52 -27.75 1.93
C GLY A 139 -16.85 -26.67 1.08
N ILE A 140 -17.32 -25.43 1.26
CA ILE A 140 -16.81 -24.24 0.59
C ILE A 140 -16.19 -23.33 1.65
N SER A 141 -14.90 -23.07 1.49
CA SER A 141 -14.14 -22.16 2.35
C SER A 141 -13.81 -20.87 1.63
N LEU A 142 -13.96 -19.74 2.33
CA LEU A 142 -13.49 -18.44 1.87
C LEU A 142 -12.06 -18.21 2.32
N SER A 143 -11.33 -17.41 1.56
CA SER A 143 -9.89 -17.23 1.76
C SER A 143 -9.44 -15.83 1.35
N GLN A 144 -8.27 -15.45 1.85
CA GLN A 144 -7.46 -14.42 1.21
C GLN A 144 -7.13 -14.81 -0.25
N PRO A 145 -6.71 -13.86 -1.11
CA PRO A 145 -6.31 -14.19 -2.47
C PRO A 145 -5.35 -15.39 -2.53
N LEU A 146 -5.67 -16.34 -3.38
CA LEU A 146 -4.96 -17.63 -3.45
C LEU A 146 -3.60 -17.44 -4.12
N GLY A 147 -2.56 -18.08 -3.57
CA GLY A 147 -1.27 -18.26 -4.22
C GLY A 147 -1.24 -19.50 -5.11
N GLU A 148 -0.04 -19.88 -5.57
CA GLU A 148 0.15 -21.08 -6.42
C GLU A 148 -0.08 -22.39 -5.66
N THR A 149 0.31 -22.44 -4.37
CA THR A 149 0.15 -23.61 -3.51
C THR A 149 -0.68 -23.24 -2.30
N ILE A 150 -1.84 -23.87 -2.17
CA ILE A 150 -2.81 -23.62 -1.11
C ILE A 150 -2.89 -24.82 -0.16
N GLY A 151 -3.06 -24.54 1.13
CA GLY A 151 -3.34 -25.54 2.15
C GLY A 151 -4.72 -25.34 2.74
N ILE A 152 -5.40 -26.43 3.09
CA ILE A 152 -6.65 -26.39 3.86
C ILE A 152 -6.35 -27.02 5.22
N VAL A 153 -6.60 -26.27 6.28
CA VAL A 153 -6.54 -26.75 7.66
C VAL A 153 -7.96 -27.04 8.11
N SER A 154 -8.24 -28.30 8.44
CA SER A 154 -9.48 -28.70 9.10
C SER A 154 -9.22 -28.85 10.59
N ALA A 155 -9.87 -28.00 11.38
CA ALA A 155 -9.80 -28.00 12.84
C ALA A 155 -11.21 -27.79 13.42
N PRO A 156 -12.07 -28.82 13.36
CA PRO A 156 -13.43 -28.74 13.91
C PRO A 156 -13.41 -28.31 15.38
N GLY A 157 -14.24 -27.31 15.72
CA GLY A 157 -14.34 -26.77 17.08
C GLY A 157 -13.28 -25.71 17.43
N ALA A 158 -12.29 -25.45 16.59
CA ALA A 158 -11.24 -24.46 16.83
C ALA A 158 -11.56 -23.07 16.25
N ARG A 159 -12.85 -22.68 16.16
CA ARG A 159 -13.27 -21.41 15.55
C ARG A 159 -12.50 -20.22 16.15
N GLY A 160 -11.97 -19.37 15.28
CA GLY A 160 -11.18 -18.20 15.67
C GLY A 160 -9.73 -18.50 16.05
N ALA A 161 -9.31 -19.78 16.07
CA ALA A 161 -7.91 -20.12 16.22
C ALA A 161 -7.11 -19.54 15.05
N LYS A 162 -6.04 -18.82 15.38
CA LYS A 162 -5.17 -18.18 14.39
C LYS A 162 -4.23 -19.21 13.79
N VAL A 163 -4.01 -19.14 12.48
CA VAL A 163 -3.00 -19.94 11.80
C VAL A 163 -1.64 -19.25 11.96
N LEU A 164 -0.67 -19.95 12.54
CA LEU A 164 0.66 -19.40 12.77
C LEU A 164 1.31 -18.97 11.44
N ASN A 165 2.09 -17.89 11.51
CA ASN A 165 2.78 -17.26 10.38
C ASN A 165 1.87 -16.77 9.23
N ASN A 166 0.55 -16.69 9.46
CA ASN A 166 -0.43 -16.24 8.47
C ASN A 166 -1.31 -15.13 9.05
N SER A 167 -0.89 -13.86 8.87
CA SER A 167 -1.62 -12.71 9.41
C SER A 167 -3.06 -12.65 8.88
N GLY A 168 -4.00 -12.46 9.80
CA GLY A 168 -5.42 -12.38 9.51
C GLY A 168 -6.09 -13.72 9.18
N VAL A 169 -5.35 -14.83 9.05
CA VAL A 169 -5.94 -16.15 8.77
C VAL A 169 -6.34 -16.84 10.08
N SER A 170 -7.62 -17.19 10.17
CA SER A 170 -8.20 -17.88 11.32
C SER A 170 -9.20 -18.94 10.88
N VAL A 171 -9.37 -19.97 11.68
CA VAL A 171 -10.38 -21.01 11.50
C VAL A 171 -11.78 -20.38 11.49
N ASP A 172 -12.51 -20.64 10.42
CA ASP A 172 -13.84 -20.12 10.18
C ASP A 172 -14.91 -20.82 11.03
N TRP A 173 -16.17 -20.49 10.76
CA TRP A 173 -17.31 -21.05 11.47
C TRP A 173 -17.61 -22.52 11.12
N GLN A 174 -17.09 -23.03 10.00
CA GLN A 174 -17.18 -24.43 9.59
C GLN A 174 -16.04 -25.27 10.17
N GLY A 175 -15.03 -24.63 10.78
CA GLY A 175 -13.84 -25.32 11.28
C GLY A 175 -12.71 -25.39 10.25
N ASN A 176 -12.77 -24.60 9.17
CA ASN A 176 -11.79 -24.61 8.09
C ASN A 176 -10.95 -23.33 8.07
N ALA A 177 -9.70 -23.44 7.65
CA ALA A 177 -8.88 -22.28 7.29
C ALA A 177 -8.09 -22.56 6.01
N VAL A 178 -8.09 -21.60 5.08
CA VAL A 178 -7.32 -21.68 3.85
C VAL A 178 -6.03 -20.87 4.00
N VAL A 179 -4.90 -21.53 3.80
CA VAL A 179 -3.56 -20.94 3.86
C VAL A 179 -3.10 -20.65 2.43
N PRO A 180 -2.96 -19.37 2.04
CA PRO A 180 -2.68 -18.99 0.65
C PRO A 180 -1.21 -19.20 0.23
N TYR A 181 -0.30 -19.33 1.21
CA TYR A 181 1.13 -19.52 0.96
C TYR A 181 1.68 -20.61 1.88
N LEU A 182 1.86 -21.82 1.34
CA LEU A 182 2.73 -22.81 1.95
C LEU A 182 4.14 -22.63 1.39
N SER A 183 5.10 -22.27 2.25
CA SER A 183 6.51 -22.35 1.87
C SER A 183 6.86 -23.81 1.62
N ILE A 184 7.04 -24.19 0.36
CA ILE A 184 7.47 -25.54 -0.01
C ILE A 184 8.91 -25.71 0.49
N TYR A 185 9.10 -26.63 1.44
CA TYR A 185 10.40 -27.16 1.89
C TYR A 185 11.45 -26.16 2.45
N ARG A 186 11.64 -26.19 3.76
CA ARG A 186 13.00 -26.26 4.35
C ARG A 186 13.08 -27.49 5.24
N GLY A 187 13.02 -28.65 4.60
CA GLY A 187 13.47 -29.90 5.21
C GLY A 187 14.95 -30.10 4.91
N LYS A 188 15.81 -29.66 5.83
CA LYS A 188 16.98 -30.37 6.36
C LYS A 188 17.40 -29.70 7.66
#